data_AF-A0A6X8Y0P4-F1
#
_entry.id   AF-A0A6X8Y0P4-F1
#
_cell.length_a   1.000
_cell.length_b   1.000
_cell.length_c   1.000
_cell.angle_alpha   90.00
_cell.angle_beta   90.00
_cell.angle_gamma   90.00
#
_symmetry.space_group_name_H-M   'P 1'
#
loop_
_entity.id
_entity.type
_entity.pdbx_description
1 polymer ?
#
loop_
_entity_poly.entity_id
_entity_poly.type
_entity_poly.pdbx_seq_one_letter_code
_entity_poly.pdbx_strand_id
1 'polypeptide(L)'
;YEDALVNKDLVVKLKEYKEQGFMIVLNTSRNMNSYNNNIGLINKNTLPILIKWLEVNSIPYDEIYVGKPWCGHEGFYVDDKAIRPSEFINYSYDEIVEILRKEK
;
A
#
# COMPACT_ATOMS: atom_id res chain seq x y z
N TYR A 1 8.13 -2.66 13.68
CA TYR A 1 7.35 -1.91 12.68
C TYR A 1 7.91 -0.52 12.47
N GLU A 2 8.33 0.17 13.54
CA GLU A 2 8.97 1.50 13.44
C GLU A 2 10.32 1.45 12.69
N ASP A 3 11.06 0.35 12.80
CA ASP A 3 12.35 0.21 12.12
C ASP A 3 12.26 -0.43 10.72
N ALA A 4 11.05 -0.49 10.14
CA ALA A 4 10.90 -1.05 8.81
C ALA A 4 11.69 -0.22 7.79
N LEU A 5 12.52 -0.89 6.98
CA LEU A 5 13.29 -0.24 5.93
C LEU A 5 12.36 0.35 4.86
N VAL A 6 12.70 1.56 4.42
CA VAL A 6 11.98 2.25 3.34
C VAL A 6 12.48 1.76 1.99
N ASN A 7 11.57 1.32 1.12
CA ASN A 7 11.88 1.12 -0.30
C ASN A 7 11.88 2.48 -1.00
N LYS A 8 13.07 3.07 -1.19
CA LYS A 8 13.23 4.43 -1.73
C LYS A 8 12.63 4.59 -3.13
N ASP A 9 12.82 3.60 -4.01
CA ASP A 9 12.32 3.66 -5.39
C ASP A 9 10.79 3.71 -5.43
N LEU A 10 10.14 2.95 -4.54
CA LEU A 10 8.69 3.02 -4.37
C LEU A 10 8.22 4.39 -3.90
N VAL A 11 8.95 5.02 -2.97
CA VAL A 11 8.61 6.36 -2.47
C VAL A 11 8.74 7.42 -3.56
N VAL A 12 9.79 7.35 -4.38
CA VAL A 12 9.96 8.23 -5.53
C VAL A 12 8.76 8.09 -6.47
N LYS A 13 8.39 6.85 -6.82
CA LYS A 13 7.25 6.60 -7.70
C LYS A 13 5.92 7.11 -7.14
N LEU A 14 5.68 6.95 -5.84
CA LEU A 14 4.49 7.49 -5.17
C LEU A 14 4.43 9.02 -5.24
N LYS A 15 5.56 9.69 -5.07
CA LYS A 15 5.64 11.16 -5.18
C LYS A 15 5.39 11.64 -6.60
N GLU A 16 5.97 10.97 -7.61
CA GLU A 16 5.69 11.27 -9.02
C GLU A 16 4.19 11.18 -9.34
N TYR A 17 3.53 10.11 -8.90
CA TYR A 17 2.08 9.95 -9.11
C TYR A 17 1.28 11.01 -8.34
N LYS A 18 1.70 11.36 -7.13
CA LYS A 18 1.06 12.43 -6.36
C LYS A 18 1.16 13.79 -7.07
N GLU A 19 2.32 14.11 -7.64
CA GLU A 19 2.54 15.32 -8.44
C GLU A 19 1.71 15.34 -9.74
N GLN A 20 1.44 14.17 -10.32
CA GLN A 20 0.52 14.01 -11.45
C GLN A 20 -0.96 14.11 -11.06
N GLY A 21 -1.29 14.32 -9.78
CA GLY A 21 -2.64 14.51 -9.30
C GLY A 21 -3.36 13.23 -8.86
N PHE A 22 -2.65 12.09 -8.76
CA PHE A 22 -3.26 10.88 -8.21
C PHE A 22 -3.48 10.99 -6.70
N MET A 23 -4.59 10.41 -6.26
CA MET A 23 -4.85 10.17 -4.84
C MET A 23 -4.14 8.89 -4.40
N ILE A 24 -3.43 8.95 -3.28
CA ILE A 24 -2.66 7.83 -2.74
C ILE A 24 -3.38 7.28 -1.52
N VAL A 25 -4.01 6.11 -1.69
CA VAL A 25 -4.77 5.43 -0.63
C VAL A 25 -3.99 4.21 -0.15
N LEU A 26 -3.65 4.17 1.14
CA LEU A 26 -2.98 3.03 1.75
C LEU A 26 -4.02 2.05 2.29
N ASN A 27 -4.06 0.84 1.75
CA ASN A 27 -4.99 -0.22 2.20
C ASN A 27 -4.21 -1.42 2.78
N THR A 28 -4.33 -1.66 4.09
CA THR A 28 -3.42 -2.54 4.84
C THR A 28 -4.11 -3.61 5.68
N SER A 29 -3.53 -4.81 5.68
CA SER A 29 -3.94 -5.97 6.50
C SER A 29 -3.07 -6.13 7.76
N ARG A 30 -2.22 -5.15 8.07
CA ARG A 30 -1.32 -5.21 9.24
C ARG A 30 -2.11 -5.48 10.52
N ASN A 31 -1.63 -6.45 11.30
CA ASN A 31 -2.21 -6.93 12.55
C ASN A 31 -3.66 -7.48 12.46
N MET A 32 -4.18 -7.76 11.26
CA MET A 32 -5.45 -8.47 11.10
C MET A 32 -5.39 -9.87 11.72
N ASN A 33 -4.33 -10.63 11.44
CA ASN A 33 -4.11 -11.93 12.07
C ASN A 33 -3.89 -11.80 13.59
N SER A 34 -2.98 -10.92 14.01
CA SER A 34 -2.59 -10.75 15.42
C SER A 34 -3.74 -10.32 16.34
N TYR A 35 -4.69 -9.54 15.82
CA TYR A 35 -5.86 -9.06 16.58
C TYR A 35 -7.16 -9.75 16.19
N ASN A 36 -7.13 -10.94 15.56
CA ASN A 36 -8.31 -11.71 15.18
C ASN A 36 -9.37 -10.86 14.47
N ASN A 37 -8.94 -10.06 13.49
CA ASN A 37 -9.76 -9.12 12.71
C ASN A 37 -10.44 -8.00 13.50
N ASN A 38 -10.04 -7.75 14.76
CA ASN A 38 -10.60 -6.67 15.57
C ASN A 38 -10.04 -5.29 15.13
N ILE A 39 -10.81 -4.59 14.30
CA ILE A 39 -10.46 -3.26 13.78
C ILE A 39 -10.25 -2.23 14.90
N GLY A 40 -11.01 -2.28 15.99
CA GLY A 40 -10.85 -1.36 17.12
C GLY A 40 -9.46 -1.47 17.77
N LEU A 41 -8.95 -2.70 17.93
CA LEU A 41 -7.59 -2.93 18.43
C LEU A 41 -6.53 -2.52 17.40
N ILE A 42 -6.78 -2.69 16.11
CA ILE A 42 -5.88 -2.25 15.04
C ILE A 42 -5.78 -0.72 15.03
N ASN A 43 -6.91 -0.02 15.12
CA ASN A 43 -6.98 1.44 15.21
C ASN A 43 -6.22 1.95 16.43
N LYS A 44 -6.37 1.30 17.58
CA LYS A 44 -5.69 1.72 18.82
C LYS A 44 -4.18 1.49 18.77
N ASN A 45 -3.73 0.33 18.29
CA ASN A 45 -2.34 -0.12 18.48
C ASN A 45 -1.48 -0.06 17.22
N THR A 46 -2.09 -0.11 16.03
CA THR A 46 -1.35 -0.24 14.75
C THR A 46 -1.34 1.07 13.99
N LEU A 47 -2.50 1.73 13.88
CA LEU A 47 -2.65 2.93 13.09
C LEU A 47 -1.73 4.09 13.54
N PRO A 48 -1.56 4.40 14.85
CA PRO A 48 -0.68 5.47 15.28
C PRO A 48 0.79 5.22 14.91
N ILE A 49 1.24 3.97 15.04
CA ILE A 49 2.60 3.55 14.68
C ILE A 49 2.81 3.70 13.17
N LEU A 50 1.82 3.28 12.36
CA LEU A 50 1.88 3.43 10.91
C LEU A 50 1.95 4.91 10.50
N ILE A 51 1.08 5.76 11.06
CA ILE A 51 1.07 7.21 10.77
C ILE A 51 2.43 7.83 11.11
N LYS A 52 2.97 7.55 12.29
CA LYS A 52 4.28 8.06 12.71
C LYS A 52 5.39 7.60 11.77
N TRP A 53 5.38 6.34 11.35
CA TRP A 53 6.36 5.82 10.40
C TRP A 53 6.25 6.49 9.03
N LEU A 54 5.03 6.72 8.52
CA LEU A 54 4.81 7.43 7.26
C LEU A 54 5.31 8.87 7.33
N GLU A 55 5.05 9.56 8.45
CA GLU A 55 5.50 10.94 8.69
C GLU A 55 7.02 11.04 8.74
N VAL A 56 7.69 10.22 9.55
CA VAL A 56 9.16 10.22 9.69
C VAL A 56 9.86 9.96 8.35
N ASN A 57 9.25 9.17 7.48
CA ASN A 57 9.81 8.80 6.18
C ASN A 57 9.27 9.64 5.02
N SER A 58 8.47 10.66 5.30
CA SER A 58 7.87 11.57 4.30
C SER A 58 7.17 10.82 3.16
N ILE A 59 6.37 9.81 3.51
CA ILE A 59 5.60 9.01 2.55
C ILE A 59 4.29 9.75 2.25
N PRO A 60 3.98 10.11 0.99
CA PRO A 60 2.72 10.76 0.67
C PRO A 60 1.55 9.77 0.78
N TYR A 61 0.45 10.21 1.37
CA TYR A 61 -0.84 9.52 1.37
C TYR A 61 -1.98 10.52 1.63
N ASP A 62 -3.18 10.16 1.17
CA ASP A 62 -4.41 10.92 1.38
C ASP A 62 -5.34 10.20 2.35
N GLU A 63 -5.43 8.88 2.24
CA GLU A 63 -6.30 8.05 3.07
C GLU A 63 -5.57 6.79 3.54
N ILE A 64 -5.97 6.28 4.72
CA ILE A 64 -5.52 5.00 5.24
C ILE A 64 -6.76 4.15 5.57
N TYR A 65 -6.91 3.04 4.88
CA TYR A 65 -7.85 1.97 5.24
C TYR A 65 -7.09 0.85 5.92
N VAL A 66 -7.44 0.60 7.18
CA VAL A 66 -7.10 -0.64 7.87
C VAL A 66 -8.19 -1.67 7.63
N GLY A 67 -7.88 -2.93 7.88
CA GLY A 67 -8.89 -3.99 7.79
C GLY A 67 -8.93 -4.70 6.45
N LYS A 68 -7.91 -4.52 5.59
CA LYS A 68 -7.78 -5.34 4.38
C LYS A 68 -7.81 -6.82 4.77
N PRO A 69 -8.61 -7.69 4.11
CA PRO A 69 -8.60 -9.11 4.39
C PRO A 69 -7.19 -9.69 4.35
N TRP A 70 -6.79 -10.40 5.39
CA TRP A 70 -5.49 -11.06 5.41
C TRP A 70 -5.57 -12.38 4.65
N CYS A 71 -4.79 -12.51 3.58
CA CYS A 71 -4.78 -13.68 2.71
C CYS A 71 -4.15 -14.95 3.32
N GLY A 72 -3.73 -14.91 4.58
CA GLY A 72 -2.99 -16.01 5.20
C GLY A 72 -1.51 -16.03 4.82
N HIS A 73 -0.82 -17.09 5.22
CA HIS A 73 0.62 -17.24 4.98
C HIS A 73 0.95 -17.63 3.53
N GLU A 74 0.07 -18.39 2.87
CA GLU A 74 0.28 -18.93 1.52
C GLU A 74 -0.65 -18.29 0.48
N GLY A 75 -1.57 -17.41 0.90
CA GLY A 75 -2.50 -16.75 -0.01
C GLY A 75 -1.95 -15.49 -0.65
N PHE A 76 -2.66 -15.05 -1.68
CA PHE A 76 -2.35 -13.87 -2.48
C PHE A 76 -3.65 -13.20 -2.94
N TYR A 77 -3.55 -12.02 -3.55
CA TYR A 77 -4.68 -11.28 -4.11
C TYR A 77 -4.65 -11.41 -5.64
N VAL A 78 -5.81 -11.61 -6.24
CA VAL A 78 -5.99 -11.64 -7.71
C VAL A 78 -7.01 -10.57 -8.05
N ASP A 79 -6.65 -9.68 -8.97
CA ASP A 79 -7.46 -8.55 -9.41
C ASP A 79 -6.97 -8.12 -10.80
N ASP A 80 -7.88 -7.82 -11.73
CA ASP A 80 -7.57 -7.41 -13.10
C ASP A 80 -6.91 -6.03 -13.17
N LYS A 81 -6.92 -5.27 -12.07
CA LYS A 81 -6.27 -3.96 -11.92
C LYS A 81 -5.12 -3.97 -10.93
N ALA A 82 -4.63 -5.14 -10.51
CA ALA A 82 -3.48 -5.23 -9.63
C ALA A 82 -2.16 -5.04 -10.38
N ILE A 83 -1.31 -4.16 -9.85
CA ILE A 83 0.09 -3.99 -10.25
C ILE A 83 0.98 -4.28 -9.05
N ARG A 84 1.98 -5.16 -9.20
CA ARG A 84 2.93 -5.48 -8.13
C ARG A 84 3.88 -4.30 -7.91
N PRO A 85 4.45 -4.11 -6.70
CA PRO A 85 5.36 -2.99 -6.44
C PRO A 85 6.53 -2.90 -7.41
N SER A 86 7.10 -4.04 -7.82
CA SER A 86 8.17 -4.07 -8.82
C SER A 86 7.72 -3.61 -10.20
N GLU A 87 6.49 -3.92 -10.61
CA GLU A 87 5.92 -3.46 -11.88
C GLU A 87 5.63 -1.96 -11.81
N PHE A 88 5.07 -1.49 -10.69
CA PHE A 88 4.79 -0.07 -10.47
C PHE A 88 6.05 0.80 -10.52
N ILE A 89 7.17 0.31 -9.95
CA ILE A 89 8.46 1.00 -9.98
C ILE A 89 9.04 1.03 -11.39
N ASN A 90 8.97 -0.08 -12.12
CA ASN A 90 9.70 -0.26 -13.38
C ASN A 90 8.94 0.21 -14.63
N TYR A 91 7.62 0.39 -14.54
CA TYR A 91 6.80 0.80 -15.68
C TYR A 91 6.28 2.22 -15.53
N SER A 92 6.18 2.90 -16.67
CA SER A 92 5.47 4.17 -16.81
C SER A 92 3.95 3.97 -16.67
N TYR A 93 3.23 5.09 -16.52
CA TYR A 93 1.76 5.06 -16.44
C TYR A 93 1.14 4.43 -17.70
N ASP A 94 1.61 4.82 -18.89
CA ASP A 94 1.09 4.30 -20.16
C ASP A 94 1.35 2.79 -20.30
N GLU A 95 2.54 2.32 -19.92
CA GLU A 95 2.85 0.88 -19.91
C GLU A 95 1.96 0.10 -18.93
N ILE A 96 1.68 0.66 -17.75
CA ILE A 96 0.74 0.07 -16.79
C ILE A 96 -0.66 -0.01 -17.40
N VAL A 97 -1.13 1.06 -18.04
CA VAL A 97 -2.45 1.07 -18.71
C VAL A 97 -2.52 -0.01 -19.79
N GLU A 98 -1.47 -0.20 -20.58
CA GLU A 98 -1.41 -1.26 -21.59
C GLU A 98 -1.39 -2.68 -20.97
N ILE A 99 -0.69 -2.89 -19.85
CA ILE A 99 -0.76 -4.17 -19.11
C ILE A 99 -2.19 -4.46 -18.69
N LEU A 100 -2.84 -3.50 -18.02
CA LEU A 100 -4.21 -3.66 -17.52
C LEU A 100 -5.25 -3.82 -18.64
N ARG A 101 -5.01 -3.23 -19.82
CA ARG A 101 -5.92 -3.36 -20.96
C ARG A 101 -5.92 -4.77 -21.54
N LYS A 102 -4.85 -5.55 -21.38
CA LYS A 102 -4.74 -6.94 -21.89
C LYS A 102 -5.58 -7.95 -21.11
N GLU A 103 -6.04 -7.61 -19.91
CA GLU A 103 -6.94 -8.46 -19.10
C GLU A 103 -8.41 -8.32 -19.54
N LYS A 104 -8.73 -7.39 -20.45
CA LYS A 104 -10.06 -7.21 -21.04
C LYS A 104 -10.20 -7.96 -22.36
#